data_AF-A0A095YX38-F1
#
_entry.id   AF-A0A095YX38-F1
#
_cell.length_a   1.000
_cell.length_b   1.000
_cell.length_c   1.000
_cell.angle_alpha   90.00
_cell.angle_beta   90.00
_cell.angle_gamma   90.00
#
_symmetry.space_group_name_H-M   'P 1'
#
loop_
_entity.id
_entity.type
_entity.pdbx_description
1 polymer ?
#
loop_
_entity_poly.entity_id
_entity_poly.type
_entity_poly.pdbx_seq_one_letter_code
_entity_poly.pdbx_strand_id
1 'polypeptide(L)'
;PRARSAEEFAQIREENPDAVVILSVVNSSVESHQRNAARIISSTEFAAVWVVVDARSDMGNVTRAVNDLPGEVEASMIALTHVWEAAKPGQVLECGIPVGLIDGAPASTALWSLVADDAYIRMVSTNKEQ
;
A
#
# COMPACT_ATOMS: atom_id res chain seq x y z
N PRO A 1 -19.67 -5.16 0.42
CA PRO A 1 -20.56 -4.13 1.00
C PRO A 1 -19.71 -2.94 1.50
N ARG A 2 -20.28 -1.73 1.64
CA ARG A 2 -19.58 -0.61 2.27
C ARG A 2 -19.87 -0.63 3.77
N ALA A 3 -18.83 -0.68 4.60
CA ALA A 3 -18.95 -0.47 6.04
C ALA A 3 -18.91 1.04 6.35
N ARG A 4 -19.87 1.53 7.13
CA ARG A 4 -19.99 2.93 7.55
C ARG A 4 -19.63 3.14 9.03
N SER A 5 -19.61 2.07 9.82
CA SER A 5 -19.22 2.07 11.23
C SER A 5 -18.46 0.81 11.60
N ALA A 6 -17.88 0.82 12.81
CA ALA A 6 -17.20 -0.33 13.39
C ALA A 6 -18.15 -1.52 13.55
N GLU A 7 -19.38 -1.25 14.00
CA GLU A 7 -20.43 -2.25 14.21
C GLU A 7 -20.85 -2.90 12.88
N GLU A 8 -21.04 -2.09 11.82
CA GLU A 8 -21.33 -2.64 10.49
C GLU A 8 -20.18 -3.52 9.98
N PHE A 9 -18.92 -3.14 10.22
CA PHE A 9 -17.77 -3.94 9.83
C PHE A 9 -17.68 -5.25 10.62
N ALA A 10 -17.92 -5.20 11.93
CA ALA A 10 -17.97 -6.39 12.79
C ALA A 10 -19.08 -7.35 12.34
N GLN A 11 -20.28 -6.83 12.07
CA GLN A 11 -21.40 -7.62 11.56
C GLN A 11 -21.06 -8.31 10.23
N ILE A 12 -20.42 -7.60 9.29
CA ILE A 12 -19.97 -8.21 8.02
C ILE A 12 -19.03 -9.38 8.27
N ARG A 13 -18.13 -9.29 9.25
CA ARG A 13 -17.22 -10.39 9.61
C ARG A 13 -17.97 -11.58 10.23
N GLU A 14 -18.91 -11.31 11.13
CA GLU A 14 -19.72 -12.34 11.79
C GLU A 14 -20.62 -13.09 10.79
N GLU A 15 -21.18 -12.39 9.80
CA GLU A 15 -22.00 -12.97 8.74
C GLU A 15 -21.18 -13.82 7.75
N ASN A 16 -19.85 -13.69 7.75
CA ASN A 16 -18.95 -14.37 6.80
C ASN A 16 -17.78 -15.06 7.53
N PRO A 17 -18.04 -16.05 8.40
CA PRO A 17 -17.02 -16.63 9.29
C PRO A 17 -15.90 -17.37 8.54
N ASP A 18 -16.19 -17.91 7.35
CA ASP A 18 -15.24 -18.66 6.53
C ASP A 18 -14.56 -17.82 5.43
N ALA A 19 -14.81 -16.50 5.39
CA ALA A 19 -14.29 -15.62 4.35
C ALA A 19 -13.18 -14.69 4.85
N VAL A 20 -12.23 -14.38 3.98
CA VAL A 20 -11.30 -13.26 4.19
C VAL A 20 -12.04 -11.95 3.90
N VAL A 21 -12.25 -11.15 4.94
CA VAL A 21 -12.87 -9.82 4.81
C VAL A 21 -11.77 -8.77 4.66
N ILE A 22 -11.80 -8.05 3.54
CA ILE A 22 -10.85 -6.97 3.24
C ILE A 22 -11.53 -5.63 3.48
N LEU A 23 -10.93 -4.79 4.32
CA LEU A 23 -11.31 -3.40 4.48
C LEU A 23 -10.41 -2.51 3.62
N SER A 24 -10.93 -2.04 2.50
CA SER A 24 -10.23 -1.05 1.66
C SER A 24 -10.56 0.36 2.13
N VAL A 25 -9.54 1.11 2.55
CA VAL A 25 -9.66 2.52 2.94
C VAL A 25 -8.92 3.37 1.91
N VAL A 26 -9.62 4.35 1.35
CA VAL A 26 -9.02 5.35 0.46
C VAL A 26 -8.76 6.60 1.25
N ASN A 27 -7.55 7.15 1.14
CA ASN A 27 -7.23 8.45 1.73
C ASN A 27 -8.17 9.51 1.14
N SER A 28 -9.13 9.96 1.93
CA SER A 28 -10.14 10.93 1.52
C SER A 28 -9.79 12.29 2.09
N SER A 29 -9.98 13.36 1.29
CA SER A 29 -9.87 14.74 1.76
C SER A 29 -11.06 15.18 2.64
N VAL A 30 -12.08 14.33 2.79
CA VAL A 30 -13.27 14.62 3.59
C VAL A 30 -13.05 14.17 5.03
N GLU A 31 -13.06 15.12 5.97
CA GLU A 31 -12.78 14.89 7.38
C GLU A 31 -13.70 13.83 8.02
N SER A 32 -14.98 13.79 7.65
CA SER A 32 -15.91 12.77 8.15
C SER A 32 -15.56 11.36 7.69
N HIS A 33 -15.00 11.20 6.48
CA HIS A 33 -14.50 9.91 6.01
C HIS A 33 -13.26 9.47 6.79
N GLN A 34 -12.34 10.40 7.06
CA GLN A 34 -11.14 10.13 7.86
C GLN A 34 -11.50 9.70 9.28
N ARG A 35 -12.42 10.41 9.94
CA ARG A 35 -12.90 10.06 11.29
C ARG A 35 -13.58 8.69 11.32
N ASN A 36 -14.40 8.37 10.32
CA ASN A 36 -15.06 7.07 10.24
C ASN A 36 -14.06 5.94 10.00
N ALA A 37 -13.09 6.13 9.10
CA ALA A 37 -12.03 5.16 8.86
C ALA A 37 -11.22 4.89 10.13
N ALA A 38 -10.79 5.95 10.84
CA ALA A 38 -10.05 5.82 12.09
C ALA A 38 -10.85 5.04 13.15
N ARG A 39 -12.16 5.30 13.30
CA ARG A 39 -13.01 4.56 14.25
C ARG A 39 -13.13 3.07 13.93
N ILE A 40 -13.32 2.73 12.65
CA ILE A 40 -13.39 1.33 12.21
C ILE A 40 -12.06 0.64 12.46
N ILE A 41 -10.95 1.31 12.12
CA ILE A 41 -9.61 0.75 12.26
C ILE A 41 -9.24 0.55 13.74
N SER A 42 -9.44 1.55 14.60
CA SER A 42 -9.13 1.46 16.04
C SER A 42 -9.98 0.44 16.81
N SER A 43 -11.06 -0.08 16.24
CA SER A 43 -11.93 -1.09 16.86
C SER A 43 -11.72 -2.49 16.31
N THR A 44 -10.78 -2.66 15.39
CA THR A 44 -10.57 -3.91 14.67
C THR A 44 -9.13 -4.38 14.81
N GLU A 45 -8.96 -5.64 15.19
CA GLU A 45 -7.68 -6.33 15.06
C GLU A 45 -7.52 -6.84 13.63
N PHE A 46 -6.50 -6.35 12.91
CA PHE A 46 -6.20 -6.77 11.54
C PHE A 46 -5.06 -7.79 11.54
N ALA A 47 -5.25 -8.88 10.81
CA ALA A 47 -4.17 -9.86 10.59
C ALA A 47 -3.02 -9.30 9.75
N ALA A 48 -3.31 -8.35 8.85
CA ALA A 48 -2.33 -7.64 8.05
C ALA A 48 -2.89 -6.28 7.61
N VAL A 49 -2.03 -5.26 7.61
CA VAL A 49 -2.29 -3.93 7.07
C VAL A 49 -1.38 -3.70 5.88
N TRP A 50 -1.98 -3.50 4.72
CA TRP A 50 -1.27 -3.25 3.46
C TRP A 50 -1.41 -1.79 3.06
N VAL A 51 -0.27 -1.13 2.83
CA VAL A 51 -0.26 0.25 2.33
C VAL A 51 -0.01 0.22 0.83
N VAL A 52 -0.89 0.87 0.07
CA VAL A 52 -0.74 1.01 -1.38
C VAL A 52 0.08 2.26 -1.66
N VAL A 53 1.22 2.09 -2.33
CA VAL A 53 2.16 3.18 -2.63
C VAL A 53 2.36 3.29 -4.13
N ASP A 54 2.38 4.51 -4.67
CA ASP A 54 2.80 4.79 -6.04
C ASP A 54 4.33 4.94 -6.09
N ALA A 55 5.01 4.05 -6.83
CA ALA A 55 6.46 4.01 -6.94
C ALA A 55 7.07 5.27 -7.58
N ARG A 56 6.27 6.08 -8.27
CA ARG A 56 6.69 7.37 -8.84
C ARG A 56 6.81 8.47 -7.80
N SER A 57 6.26 8.25 -6.60
CA SER A 57 6.31 9.21 -5.49
C SER A 57 7.74 9.42 -5.00
N ASP A 58 8.04 10.61 -4.49
CA ASP A 58 9.27 10.83 -3.73
C ASP A 58 9.25 10.11 -2.37
N MET A 59 10.43 9.88 -1.81
CA MET A 59 10.60 9.16 -0.55
C MET A 59 9.88 9.81 0.64
N GLY A 60 9.69 11.15 0.64
CA GLY A 60 8.96 11.84 1.70
C GLY A 60 7.47 11.48 1.67
N ASN A 61 6.87 11.44 0.49
CA ASN A 61 5.48 11.01 0.29
C ASN A 61 5.30 9.51 0.59
N VAL A 62 6.25 8.67 0.21
CA VAL A 62 6.26 7.25 0.57
C VAL A 62 6.30 7.07 2.08
N THR A 63 7.23 7.74 2.77
CA THR A 63 7.38 7.70 4.23
C THR A 63 6.11 8.16 4.93
N ARG A 64 5.47 9.21 4.43
CA ARG A 64 4.19 9.67 4.95
C ARG A 64 3.10 8.62 4.78
N ALA A 65 2.98 8.02 3.59
CA ALA A 65 1.94 7.04 3.33
C ALA A 65 2.03 5.80 4.25
N VAL A 66 3.24 5.38 4.63
CA VAL A 66 3.43 4.22 5.50
C VAL A 66 3.31 4.52 7.00
N ASN A 67 3.57 5.77 7.42
CA ASN A 67 3.57 6.16 8.84
C ASN A 67 2.30 6.90 9.27
N ASP A 68 1.65 7.64 8.38
CA ASP A 68 0.45 8.44 8.70
C ASP A 68 -0.83 7.61 8.51
N LEU A 69 -0.84 6.40 9.07
CA LEU A 69 -2.00 5.53 9.03
C LEU A 69 -3.08 6.00 10.03
N PRO A 70 -4.37 5.93 9.66
CA PRO A 70 -5.45 6.28 10.58
C PRO A 70 -5.55 5.27 11.74
N GLY A 71 -5.59 5.77 12.97
CA GLY A 71 -5.67 4.94 14.18
C GLY A 71 -4.30 4.49 14.70
N GLU A 72 -4.29 3.52 15.61
CA GLU A 72 -3.07 2.94 16.19
C GLU A 72 -2.72 1.63 15.46
N VAL A 73 -2.51 1.70 14.14
CA VAL A 73 -2.10 0.55 13.32
C VAL A 73 -0.78 0.81 12.61
N GLU A 74 -0.03 -0.26 12.40
CA GLU A 74 1.25 -0.24 11.70
C GLU A 74 1.13 -0.98 10.37
N ALA A 75 1.84 -0.47 9.35
CA ALA A 75 1.94 -1.12 8.06
C ALA A 75 2.73 -2.44 8.18
N SER A 76 2.08 -3.56 7.86
CA SER A 76 2.75 -4.86 7.81
C SER A 76 3.40 -5.14 6.45
N MET A 77 2.91 -4.51 5.39
CA MET A 77 3.32 -4.79 4.02
C MET A 77 2.98 -3.64 3.08
N ILE A 78 3.72 -3.53 1.97
CA ILE A 78 3.50 -2.54 0.92
C ILE A 78 3.02 -3.24 -0.37
N ALA A 79 1.98 -2.69 -0.99
CA ALA A 79 1.60 -2.97 -2.36
C ALA A 79 2.04 -1.79 -3.23
N LEU A 80 3.01 -2.03 -4.10
CA LEU A 80 3.59 -1.00 -4.95
C LEU A 80 2.87 -0.95 -6.30
N THR A 81 2.60 0.26 -6.79
CA THR A 81 1.95 0.53 -8.08
C THR A 81 2.81 1.43 -8.95
N HIS A 82 2.62 1.37 -10.26
CA HIS A 82 3.34 2.14 -11.27
C HIS A 82 4.86 1.92 -11.23
N VAL A 83 5.29 0.67 -11.03
CA VAL A 83 6.69 0.32 -10.78
C VAL A 83 7.52 0.47 -12.05
N TRP A 84 6.95 0.10 -13.19
CA TRP A 84 7.59 0.19 -14.50
C TRP A 84 7.76 1.65 -14.98
N GLU A 85 6.93 2.58 -14.48
CA GLU A 85 7.05 4.01 -14.77
C GLU A 85 7.97 4.74 -13.80
N ALA A 86 8.29 4.16 -12.64
CA ALA A 86 9.06 4.82 -11.60
C ALA A 86 10.53 5.00 -11.99
N ALA A 87 11.12 6.15 -11.65
CA ALA A 87 12.54 6.41 -11.84
C ALA A 87 13.43 5.63 -10.85
N LYS A 88 12.94 5.40 -9.63
CA LYS A 88 13.65 4.70 -8.56
C LYS A 88 12.72 3.71 -7.85
N PRO A 89 12.27 2.64 -8.51
CA PRO A 89 11.30 1.70 -7.95
C PRO A 89 11.76 1.06 -6.63
N GLY A 90 13.08 0.89 -6.45
CA GLY A 90 13.67 0.31 -5.24
C GLY A 90 13.70 1.22 -4.01
N GLN A 91 13.42 2.53 -4.12
CA GLN A 91 13.52 3.46 -2.98
C GLN A 91 12.60 3.08 -1.82
N VAL A 92 11.46 2.45 -2.12
CA VAL A 92 10.47 2.03 -1.11
C VAL A 92 11.04 1.00 -0.12
N LEU A 93 12.08 0.27 -0.50
CA LEU A 93 12.75 -0.71 0.36
C LEU A 93 13.43 -0.04 1.56
N GLU A 94 13.72 1.26 1.48
CA GLU A 94 14.29 2.05 2.59
C GLU A 94 13.30 2.21 3.77
N CYS A 95 12.01 1.97 3.56
CA CYS A 95 11.01 1.97 4.64
C CYS A 95 11.18 0.81 5.63
N GLY A 96 11.93 -0.25 5.28
CA GLY A 96 12.07 -1.45 6.13
C GLY A 96 10.81 -2.32 6.23
N ILE A 97 9.72 -1.95 5.55
CA ILE A 97 8.47 -2.73 5.46
C ILE A 97 8.55 -3.61 4.20
N PRO A 98 8.20 -4.90 4.28
CA PRO A 98 8.26 -5.78 3.12
C PRO A 98 7.29 -5.34 2.03
N VAL A 99 7.71 -5.45 0.77
CA VAL A 99 6.83 -5.28 -0.39
C VAL A 99 6.26 -6.64 -0.76
N GLY A 100 4.93 -6.78 -0.74
CA GLY A 100 4.23 -8.03 -1.05
C GLY A 100 3.69 -8.09 -2.48
N LEU A 101 3.40 -6.93 -3.07
CA LEU A 101 2.86 -6.81 -4.43
C LEU A 101 3.59 -5.72 -5.21
N ILE A 102 3.78 -5.97 -6.50
CA ILE A 102 4.32 -5.08 -7.53
C ILE A 102 3.31 -5.10 -8.67
N ASP A 103 2.62 -3.99 -8.91
CA ASP A 103 1.60 -3.85 -9.97
C ASP A 103 0.57 -4.99 -9.99
N GLY A 104 0.16 -5.43 -8.79
CA GLY A 104 -0.82 -6.51 -8.58
C GLY A 104 -0.24 -7.93 -8.66
N ALA A 105 1.04 -8.11 -9.00
CA ALA A 105 1.71 -9.41 -8.96
C ALA A 105 2.50 -9.61 -7.65
N PRO A 106 2.63 -10.86 -7.15
CA PRO A 106 3.47 -11.15 -5.99
C PRO A 106 4.91 -10.65 -6.18
N ALA A 107 5.42 -9.93 -5.18
CA ALA A 107 6.77 -9.36 -5.17
C ALA A 107 7.85 -10.44 -4.97
N SER A 108 8.02 -11.27 -6.00
CA SER A 108 9.05 -12.32 -6.03
C SER A 108 10.42 -11.75 -6.37
N THR A 109 11.49 -12.47 -6.01
CA THR A 109 12.87 -12.12 -6.41
C THR A 109 13.00 -12.01 -7.92
N ALA A 110 12.36 -12.90 -8.69
CA ALA A 110 12.40 -12.85 -10.15
C ALA A 110 11.75 -11.57 -10.70
N LEU A 111 10.62 -11.14 -10.12
CA LEU A 111 9.96 -9.91 -10.51
C LEU A 111 10.81 -8.68 -10.17
N TRP A 112 11.43 -8.66 -8.99
CA TRP A 112 12.36 -7.60 -8.61
C TRP A 112 13.57 -7.50 -9.54
N SER A 113 14.13 -8.63 -10.00
CA SER A 113 15.21 -8.64 -10.99
C SER A 113 14.78 -7.97 -12.30
N LEU A 114 13.59 -8.31 -12.82
CA LEU A 114 13.07 -7.69 -14.05
C LEU A 114 12.86 -6.18 -13.88
N VAL A 115 12.34 -5.74 -12.74
CA VAL A 115 12.16 -4.31 -12.42
C VAL A 115 13.51 -3.58 -12.37
N ALA A 116 14.53 -4.19 -11.76
CA ALA A 116 15.87 -3.61 -11.68
C ALA A 116 16.54 -3.49 -13.05
N ASP A 117 16.43 -4.55 -13.88
CA ASP A 117 16.98 -4.56 -15.24
C ASP A 117 16.32 -3.48 -16.11
N ASP A 118 14.99 -3.37 -16.07
CA ASP A 118 14.24 -2.33 -16.79
C ASP A 118 14.65 -0.91 -16.35
N ALA A 119 14.70 -0.67 -15.03
CA ALA A 119 15.11 0.64 -14.49
C ALA A 119 16.54 1.01 -14.92
N TYR A 120 17.44 0.03 -14.93
CA TYR A 120 18.82 0.22 -15.40
C TYR A 120 18.87 0.57 -16.90
N ILE A 121 18.14 -0.16 -17.74
CA ILE A 121 18.08 0.09 -19.19
C ILE A 121 17.55 1.50 -19.47
N ARG A 122 16.49 1.93 -18.76
CA ARG A 122 15.94 3.29 -18.90
C ARG A 122 16.96 4.35 -18.50
N MET A 123 17.63 4.19 -17.36
CA MET A 123 18.67 5.12 -16.90
C MET A 123 19.81 5.28 -17.91
N VAL A 124 20.32 4.18 -18.46
CA VAL A 124 21.43 4.23 -19.43
C VAL A 124 20.98 4.83 -20.76
N SER A 125 19.74 4.60 -21.17
CA SER A 125 19.21 5.13 -22.43
C SER A 125 19.02 6.65 -22.38
N THR A 126 18.49 7.19 -21.27
CA THR A 126 18.36 8.65 -21.07
C THR A 126 19.70 9.38 -21.10
N ASN A 127 20.77 8.75 -20.60
CA ASN A 127 22.11 9.35 -20.60
C ASN A 127 22.78 9.39 -21.98
N LYS A 128 22.28 8.64 -22.98
CA LYS A 128 22.83 8.67 -24.36
C LYS A 128 22.22 9.76 -25.23
N GLU A 129 21.10 10.34 -24.81
CA GLU A 129 20.38 11.40 -25.52
C GLU A 129 20.74 12.81 -25.03
N GLN A 130 21.61 12.92 -24.03
CA GLN A 130 22.18 14.17 -23.49
C GLN A 130 23.63 14.36 -23.94
#